data_AF-A0AAU8FKC0-F1
#
_entry.id   AF-A0AAU8FKC0-F1
#
_cell.length_a   1.000
_cell.length_b   1.000
_cell.length_c   1.000
_cell.angle_alpha   90.00
_cell.angle_beta   90.00
_cell.angle_gamma   90.00
#
_symmetry.space_group_name_H-M   'P 1'
#
loop_
_entity.id
_entity.type
_entity.pdbx_description
1 polymer ?
#
loop_
_entity_poly.entity_id
_entity_poly.type
_entity_poly.pdbx_seq_one_letter_code
_entity_poly.pdbx_strand_id
1 'polypeptide(L)'
;MAGNIPAVGFHDALSVLVSGHTLLAKPSSDDPLLIRALLARLIEIEPEFKDYIHFVERLNESDAYIATGSDNTARYFHYYFAKKPNIIRKNRTSVAALTGDETRDELRALGTDILQCFGLGCRNVSKVFVPSGYDFTGFYQAIEDMADDYVHHHKYFNNYEYNKSIYLVNRVAHSDNGFLLATESEALVSPISVLHYQPYDSLEELKGSIGQSEEKIQCVVAKPELHLAGSLPFGAAQSPGLSDYADGIDTMTFLSSID
;
A
#
# COMPACT_ATOMS: atom_id res chain seq x y z
N MET A 1 12.53 4.42 8.89
CA MET A 1 11.22 3.75 8.70
C MET A 1 10.31 4.70 7.94
N ALA A 2 9.43 4.19 7.07
CA ALA A 2 8.43 5.01 6.40
C ALA A 2 7.34 5.46 7.38
N GLY A 3 6.70 6.61 7.11
CA GLY A 3 5.65 7.18 7.96
C GLY A 3 4.49 7.78 7.18
N ASN A 4 4.29 7.34 5.93
CA ASN A 4 3.18 7.78 5.07
C ASN A 4 1.82 7.29 5.58
N ILE A 5 1.78 6.14 6.27
CA ILE A 5 0.62 5.66 7.03
C ILE A 5 1.08 5.21 8.43
N PRO A 6 0.17 5.05 9.39
CA PRO A 6 0.54 4.65 10.75
C PRO A 6 1.28 3.31 10.81
N ALA A 7 2.38 3.25 11.56
CA ALA A 7 3.07 2.01 11.92
C ALA A 7 3.61 1.12 10.78
N VAL A 8 3.82 1.65 9.56
CA VAL A 8 4.28 0.86 8.38
C VAL A 8 5.49 -0.02 8.66
N GLY A 9 6.49 0.52 9.35
CA GLY A 9 7.74 -0.20 9.59
C GLY A 9 7.68 -1.20 10.75
N PHE A 10 6.53 -1.37 11.41
CA PHE A 10 6.43 -2.19 12.60
C PHE A 10 6.74 -3.67 12.33
N HIS A 11 6.29 -4.21 11.20
CA HIS A 11 6.54 -5.62 10.85
C HIS A 11 8.02 -5.93 10.64
N ASP A 12 8.76 -5.02 9.99
CA ASP A 12 10.23 -5.15 9.88
C ASP A 12 10.91 -5.05 11.25
N ALA A 13 10.48 -4.10 12.09
CA ALA A 13 11.01 -3.93 13.44
C ALA A 13 10.80 -5.19 14.29
N LEU A 14 9.60 -5.78 14.23
CA LEU A 14 9.29 -7.04 14.88
C LEU A 14 10.17 -8.18 14.34
N SER A 15 10.32 -8.28 13.02
CA SER A 15 11.13 -9.30 12.35
C SER A 15 12.59 -9.26 12.81
N VAL A 16 13.17 -8.06 12.94
CA VAL A 16 14.53 -7.87 13.48
C VAL A 16 14.64 -8.42 14.90
N LEU A 17 13.69 -8.10 15.78
CA LEU A 17 13.74 -8.55 17.17
C LEU A 17 13.56 -10.06 17.31
N VAL A 18 12.59 -10.65 16.60
CA VAL A 18 12.30 -12.10 16.72
C VAL A 18 13.35 -12.99 16.05
N SER A 19 14.18 -12.42 15.17
CA SER A 19 15.36 -13.11 14.61
C SER A 19 16.59 -13.02 15.53
N GLY A 20 16.48 -12.36 16.68
CA GLY A 20 17.57 -12.22 17.66
C GLY A 20 18.52 -11.05 17.38
N HIS A 21 18.21 -10.20 16.41
CA HIS A 21 19.03 -9.06 16.02
C HIS A 21 18.70 -7.80 16.83
N THR A 22 19.69 -6.93 17.00
CA THR A 22 19.51 -5.61 17.60
C THR A 22 18.88 -4.63 16.61
N LEU A 23 17.74 -4.06 16.97
CA LEU A 23 17.02 -3.07 16.19
C LEU A 23 17.60 -1.66 16.41
N LEU A 24 18.26 -1.13 15.37
CA LEU A 24 18.56 0.29 15.25
C LEU A 24 17.42 1.01 14.50
N ALA A 25 16.47 1.57 15.25
CA ALA A 25 15.28 2.21 14.70
C ALA A 25 15.47 3.71 14.48
N LYS A 26 15.23 4.17 13.24
CA LYS A 26 15.02 5.58 12.90
C LYS A 26 13.58 5.80 12.44
N PRO A 27 12.66 6.23 13.33
CA PRO A 27 11.28 6.56 12.96
C PRO A 27 11.21 7.70 11.93
N SER A 28 10.10 7.77 11.19
CA SER A 28 9.81 8.91 10.32
C SER A 28 9.55 10.16 11.16
N SER A 29 9.85 11.34 10.64
CA SER A 29 9.38 12.60 11.24
C SER A 29 7.85 12.74 11.17
N ASP A 30 7.21 12.06 10.22
CA ASP A 30 5.75 12.05 10.04
C ASP A 30 5.04 11.06 10.97
N ASP A 31 5.76 10.04 11.45
CA ASP A 31 5.29 9.12 12.50
C ASP A 31 6.37 8.93 13.59
N PRO A 32 6.61 9.97 14.41
CA PRO A 32 7.67 9.91 15.42
C PRO A 32 7.22 9.21 16.70
N LEU A 33 5.91 9.03 16.93
CA LEU A 33 5.36 8.61 18.21
C LEU A 33 4.78 7.20 18.20
N LEU A 34 4.05 6.78 17.15
CA LEU A 34 3.29 5.53 17.20
C LEU A 34 4.21 4.31 17.25
N ILE A 35 5.21 4.26 16.37
CA ILE A 35 6.23 3.20 16.39
C ILE A 35 6.92 3.12 17.76
N ARG A 36 7.23 4.27 18.38
CA ARG A 36 7.85 4.28 19.71
C ARG A 36 6.93 3.71 20.77
N ALA A 37 5.65 4.06 20.73
CA ALA A 37 4.65 3.52 21.65
C ALA A 37 4.46 2.01 21.47
N LEU A 38 4.42 1.52 20.22
CA LEU A 38 4.32 0.09 19.94
C LEU A 38 5.54 -0.69 20.44
N LEU A 39 6.74 -0.18 20.19
CA LEU A 39 7.98 -0.81 20.69
C LEU A 39 8.05 -0.77 22.23
N ALA A 40 7.57 0.30 22.87
CA ALA A 40 7.48 0.35 24.33
C ALA A 40 6.51 -0.72 24.88
N ARG A 41 5.37 -0.95 24.21
CA ARG A 41 4.45 -2.04 24.57
C ARG A 41 5.06 -3.42 24.34
N LEU A 42 5.87 -3.60 23.31
CA LEU A 42 6.60 -4.86 23.13
C LEU A 42 7.58 -5.11 24.28
N ILE A 43 8.27 -4.09 24.78
CA ILE A 43 9.15 -4.21 25.96
C ILE A 43 8.36 -4.56 27.23
N GLU A 44 7.12 -4.07 27.38
CA GLU A 44 6.26 -4.47 28.51
C GLU A 44 5.86 -5.95 28.43
N ILE A 45 5.69 -6.48 27.21
CA ILE A 45 5.33 -7.89 26.96
C ILE A 45 6.56 -8.80 27.14
N GLU A 46 7.71 -8.40 26.58
CA GLU A 46 8.98 -9.12 26.65
C GLU A 46 10.10 -8.14 27.07
N PRO A 47 10.42 -8.08 28.38
CA PRO A 47 11.40 -7.14 28.93
C PRO A 47 12.81 -7.24 28.34
N GLU A 48 13.22 -8.41 27.84
CA GLU A 48 14.56 -8.58 27.25
C GLU A 48 14.77 -7.70 26.01
N PHE A 49 13.70 -7.37 25.27
CA PHE A 49 13.81 -6.48 24.10
C PHE A 49 14.29 -5.07 24.41
N LYS A 50 14.27 -4.65 25.68
CA LYS A 50 14.79 -3.35 26.09
C LYS A 50 16.24 -3.15 25.66
N ASP A 51 17.05 -4.20 25.74
CA ASP A 51 18.48 -4.13 25.41
C ASP A 51 18.74 -4.31 23.90
N TYR A 52 17.72 -4.71 23.13
CA TYR A 52 17.79 -4.91 21.68
C TYR A 52 17.20 -3.75 20.87
N ILE A 53 16.53 -2.78 21.49
CA ILE A 53 15.88 -1.67 20.79
C ILE A 53 16.63 -0.37 21.06
N HIS A 54 17.19 0.23 20.01
CA HIS A 54 17.87 1.52 20.09
C HIS A 54 17.31 2.50 19.06
N PHE A 55 16.86 3.66 19.55
CA PHE A 55 16.45 4.75 18.67
C PHE A 55 17.66 5.62 18.30
N VAL A 56 17.88 5.78 17.00
CA VAL A 56 19.06 6.49 16.48
C VAL A 56 18.68 7.54 15.45
N GLU A 57 19.47 8.61 15.38
CA GLU A 57 19.31 9.66 14.36
C GLU A 57 19.90 9.26 13.00
N ARG A 58 20.90 8.37 13.02
CA ARG A 58 21.64 7.87 11.85
C ARG A 58 21.93 6.38 11.99
N LEU A 59 21.97 5.69 10.86
CA LEU A 59 22.15 4.22 10.77
C LEU A 59 23.57 3.84 10.32
N ASN A 60 24.57 4.68 10.59
CA ASN A 60 25.92 4.49 10.02
C ASN A 60 26.62 3.21 10.53
N GLU A 61 26.21 2.69 11.68
CA GLU A 61 26.86 1.58 12.37
C GLU A 61 26.11 0.24 12.19
N SER A 62 24.99 0.21 11.47
CA SER A 62 24.21 -1.02 11.25
C SER A 62 24.94 -2.03 10.36
N ASP A 63 24.90 -3.32 10.70
CA ASP A 63 25.49 -4.41 9.90
C ASP A 63 24.68 -4.77 8.67
N ALA A 64 23.36 -4.54 8.73
CA ALA A 64 22.45 -4.67 7.61
C ALA A 64 21.40 -3.55 7.61
N TYR A 65 20.73 -3.35 6.47
CA TYR A 65 19.75 -2.28 6.29
C TYR A 65 18.42 -2.79 5.77
N ILE A 66 17.33 -2.33 6.39
CA ILE A 66 15.99 -2.41 5.82
C ILE A 66 15.49 -0.99 5.61
N ALA A 67 15.30 -0.61 4.35
CA ALA A 67 14.96 0.76 3.98
C ALA A 67 13.78 0.77 3.00
N THR A 68 12.77 1.58 3.31
CA THR A 68 11.58 1.78 2.48
C THR A 68 11.46 3.25 2.15
N GLY A 69 11.20 3.58 0.89
CA GLY A 69 10.99 4.95 0.46
C GLY A 69 10.51 5.04 -0.98
N SER A 70 10.41 6.27 -1.49
CA SER A 70 10.07 6.51 -2.89
C SER A 70 11.10 5.92 -3.84
N ASP A 71 10.74 5.76 -5.11
CA ASP A 71 11.68 5.29 -6.15
C ASP A 71 12.95 6.14 -6.21
N ASN A 72 12.81 7.45 -6.05
CA ASN A 72 13.93 8.37 -5.99
C ASN A 72 14.80 8.11 -4.75
N THR A 73 14.18 7.98 -3.58
CA THR A 73 14.89 7.70 -2.32
C THR A 73 15.58 6.33 -2.34
N ALA A 74 14.94 5.31 -2.93
CA ALA A 74 15.51 3.98 -3.10
C ALA A 74 16.81 3.99 -3.91
N ARG A 75 16.92 4.83 -4.95
CA ARG A 75 18.18 5.00 -5.71
C ARG A 75 19.31 5.51 -4.82
N TYR A 76 19.03 6.46 -3.92
CA TYR A 76 20.03 6.94 -2.95
C TYR A 76 20.40 5.86 -1.94
N PHE A 77 19.42 5.09 -1.44
CA PHE A 77 19.66 3.96 -0.54
C PHE A 77 20.52 2.89 -1.17
N HIS A 78 20.30 2.54 -2.45
CA HIS A 78 21.14 1.57 -3.15
C HIS A 78 22.58 2.04 -3.17
N TYR A 79 22.85 3.30 -3.50
CA TYR A 79 24.21 3.83 -3.48
C TYR A 79 24.84 3.81 -2.08
N TYR A 80 24.09 4.24 -1.07
CA TYR A 80 24.61 4.40 0.29
C TYR A 80 24.82 3.08 1.04
N PHE A 81 23.93 2.10 0.81
CA PHE A 81 23.90 0.82 1.53
C PHE A 81 24.45 -0.36 0.72
N ALA A 82 24.86 -0.17 -0.54
CA ALA A 82 25.35 -1.23 -1.44
C ALA A 82 26.44 -2.14 -0.83
N LYS A 83 27.25 -1.61 0.10
CA LYS A 83 28.38 -2.35 0.69
C LYS A 83 28.00 -3.31 1.81
N LYS A 84 26.75 -3.24 2.31
CA LYS A 84 26.24 -4.08 3.39
C LYS A 84 24.98 -4.81 2.94
N PRO A 85 24.64 -5.98 3.52
CA PRO A 85 23.37 -6.65 3.26
C PRO A 85 22.20 -5.67 3.43
N ASN A 86 21.28 -5.65 2.45
CA ASN A 86 20.17 -4.72 2.52
C ASN A 86 18.91 -5.24 1.81
N ILE A 87 17.76 -4.85 2.36
CA ILE A 87 16.46 -4.83 1.69
C ILE A 87 16.14 -3.36 1.42
N ILE A 88 15.97 -3.03 0.14
CA ILE A 88 15.53 -1.69 -0.29
C ILE A 88 14.20 -1.83 -1.01
N ARG A 89 13.14 -1.34 -0.36
CA ARG A 89 11.78 -1.35 -0.88
C ARG A 89 11.47 -0.05 -1.59
N LYS A 90 10.89 -0.20 -2.78
CA LYS A 90 10.51 0.90 -3.69
C LYS A 90 9.02 1.20 -3.57
N ASN A 91 8.54 2.20 -4.29
CA ASN A 91 7.11 2.44 -4.33
C ASN A 91 6.43 1.34 -5.15
N ARG A 92 5.46 0.68 -4.52
CA ARG A 92 4.50 -0.20 -5.17
C ARG A 92 3.09 0.29 -4.88
N THR A 93 2.13 -0.22 -5.63
CA THR A 93 0.70 0.01 -5.39
C THR A 93 -0.08 -1.29 -5.53
N SER A 94 -1.34 -1.31 -5.10
CA SER A 94 -2.20 -2.47 -5.29
C SER A 94 -3.22 -2.20 -6.37
N VAL A 95 -3.67 -3.28 -7.00
CA VAL A 95 -4.69 -3.26 -8.05
C VAL A 95 -5.82 -4.20 -7.68
N ALA A 96 -7.00 -3.97 -8.22
CA ALA A 96 -8.09 -4.92 -8.13
C ALA A 96 -8.61 -5.31 -9.51
N ALA A 97 -9.29 -6.45 -9.61
CA ALA A 97 -9.95 -6.89 -10.82
C ALA A 97 -11.40 -7.28 -10.49
N LEU A 98 -12.33 -6.72 -11.27
CA LEU A 98 -13.78 -6.94 -11.12
C LEU A 98 -14.31 -7.80 -12.26
N THR A 99 -15.27 -8.66 -11.98
CA THR A 99 -16.03 -9.48 -12.93
C THR A 99 -17.26 -8.76 -13.45
N GLY A 100 -17.76 -7.73 -12.75
CA GLY A 100 -19.00 -7.03 -13.09
C GLY A 100 -20.23 -7.53 -12.35
N ASP A 101 -20.11 -8.63 -11.59
CA ASP A 101 -21.19 -9.25 -10.82
C ASP A 101 -20.92 -9.23 -9.31
N GLU A 102 -20.05 -8.34 -8.85
CA GLU A 102 -19.80 -8.10 -7.43
C GLU A 102 -21.09 -7.70 -6.70
N THR A 103 -21.26 -8.29 -5.53
CA THR A 103 -22.30 -7.89 -4.58
C THR A 103 -21.98 -6.53 -3.98
N ARG A 104 -22.99 -5.86 -3.40
CA ARG A 104 -22.80 -4.59 -2.70
C ARG A 104 -21.76 -4.69 -1.58
N ASP A 105 -21.74 -5.80 -0.83
CA ASP A 105 -20.80 -6.00 0.27
C ASP A 105 -19.36 -6.17 -0.23
N GLU A 106 -19.16 -6.86 -1.36
CA GLU A 106 -17.85 -6.98 -2.01
C GLU A 106 -17.35 -5.62 -2.52
N LEU A 107 -18.22 -4.83 -3.16
CA LEU A 107 -17.88 -3.48 -3.61
C LEU A 107 -17.59 -2.54 -2.44
N ARG A 108 -18.31 -2.68 -1.33
CA ARG A 108 -18.05 -1.94 -0.09
C ARG A 108 -16.69 -2.30 0.51
N ALA A 109 -16.34 -3.60 0.49
CA ALA A 109 -15.06 -4.10 0.96
C ALA A 109 -13.90 -3.61 0.07
N LEU A 110 -14.09 -3.58 -1.25
CA LEU A 110 -13.16 -2.94 -2.18
C LEU A 110 -13.00 -1.44 -1.87
N GLY A 111 -14.09 -0.75 -1.53
CA GLY A 111 -14.05 0.63 -1.06
C GLY A 111 -13.08 0.83 0.12
N THR A 112 -13.03 -0.12 1.05
CA THR A 112 -12.05 -0.13 2.14
C THR A 112 -10.62 -0.26 1.61
N ASP A 113 -10.35 -1.19 0.68
CA ASP A 113 -9.02 -1.36 0.10
C ASP A 113 -8.54 -0.11 -0.66
N ILE A 114 -9.45 0.62 -1.30
CA ILE A 114 -9.14 1.86 -2.01
C ILE A 114 -8.89 3.01 -1.02
N LEU A 115 -9.81 3.22 -0.08
CA LEU A 115 -9.94 4.47 0.65
C LEU A 115 -9.26 4.47 2.02
N GLN A 116 -9.11 3.32 2.68
CA GLN A 116 -8.49 3.25 4.01
C GLN A 116 -7.09 3.88 4.00
N CYS A 117 -6.71 4.54 5.09
CA CYS A 117 -5.49 5.35 5.14
C CYS A 117 -5.41 6.42 4.02
N PHE A 118 -6.56 6.86 3.51
CA PHE A 118 -6.71 7.90 2.49
C PHE A 118 -6.02 7.57 1.15
N GLY A 119 -5.81 6.29 0.83
CA GLY A 119 -5.12 5.87 -0.39
C GLY A 119 -3.59 6.05 -0.38
N LEU A 120 -3.00 6.28 0.81
CA LEU A 120 -1.58 6.65 0.93
C LEU A 120 -0.62 5.44 1.03
N GLY A 121 -1.13 4.22 1.20
CA GLY A 121 -0.35 3.01 1.38
C GLY A 121 -0.08 2.25 0.09
N CYS A 122 1.01 1.46 0.04
CA CYS A 122 1.28 0.58 -1.10
C CYS A 122 0.24 -0.55 -1.25
N ARG A 123 -0.47 -0.87 -0.16
CA ARG A 123 -1.57 -1.84 -0.10
C ARG A 123 -2.91 -1.24 -0.52
N ASN A 124 -2.99 0.07 -0.76
CA ASN A 124 -4.20 0.67 -1.29
C ASN A 124 -4.38 0.33 -2.76
N VAL A 125 -5.61 0.02 -3.14
CA VAL A 125 -6.00 -0.18 -4.54
C VAL A 125 -6.10 1.19 -5.20
N SER A 126 -5.21 1.47 -6.15
CA SER A 126 -5.19 2.72 -6.92
C SER A 126 -5.68 2.53 -8.36
N LYS A 127 -5.78 1.27 -8.81
CA LYS A 127 -6.31 0.90 -10.11
C LYS A 127 -7.21 -0.33 -10.06
N VAL A 128 -8.34 -0.28 -10.78
CA VAL A 128 -9.25 -1.41 -10.98
C VAL A 128 -9.27 -1.83 -12.46
N PHE A 129 -9.12 -3.12 -12.72
CA PHE A 129 -9.43 -3.70 -14.02
C PHE A 129 -10.90 -4.09 -14.03
N VAL A 130 -11.63 -3.68 -15.05
CA VAL A 130 -13.10 -3.87 -15.14
C VAL A 130 -13.48 -4.44 -16.50
N PRO A 131 -14.57 -5.20 -16.64
CA PRO A 131 -15.03 -5.64 -17.95
C PRO A 131 -15.37 -4.45 -18.84
N SER A 132 -15.22 -4.61 -20.16
CA SER A 132 -15.65 -3.59 -21.12
C SER A 132 -17.11 -3.18 -20.93
N GLY A 133 -17.34 -1.86 -20.80
CA GLY A 133 -18.67 -1.29 -20.55
C GLY A 133 -19.12 -1.30 -19.09
N TYR A 134 -18.22 -1.54 -18.12
CA TYR A 134 -18.54 -1.50 -16.70
C TYR A 134 -19.13 -0.16 -16.23
N ASP A 135 -20.17 -0.22 -15.41
CA ASP A 135 -20.84 0.93 -14.81
C ASP A 135 -20.49 1.08 -13.32
N PHE A 136 -19.86 2.20 -12.97
CA PHE A 136 -19.45 2.51 -11.59
C PHE A 136 -20.61 2.91 -10.66
N THR A 137 -21.84 3.02 -11.14
CA THR A 137 -23.01 3.40 -10.32
C THR A 137 -23.17 2.48 -9.10
N GLY A 138 -23.06 1.17 -9.29
CA GLY A 138 -23.18 0.20 -8.19
C GLY A 138 -22.05 0.32 -7.17
N PHE A 139 -20.82 0.53 -7.64
CA PHE A 139 -19.67 0.76 -6.76
C PHE A 139 -19.84 2.03 -5.92
N TYR A 140 -20.26 3.14 -6.52
CA TYR A 140 -20.46 4.39 -5.78
C TYR A 140 -21.57 4.31 -4.74
N GLN A 141 -22.68 3.64 -5.05
CA GLN A 141 -23.74 3.36 -4.07
C GLN A 141 -23.26 2.46 -2.93
N ALA A 142 -22.30 1.57 -3.21
CA ALA A 142 -21.74 0.71 -2.18
C ALA A 142 -20.88 1.49 -1.19
N ILE A 143 -20.15 2.53 -1.62
CA ILE A 143 -19.22 3.29 -0.75
C ILE A 143 -19.79 4.61 -0.22
N GLU A 144 -21.05 4.93 -0.50
CA GLU A 144 -21.68 6.21 -0.13
C GLU A 144 -21.65 6.47 1.38
N ASP A 145 -21.79 5.41 2.20
CA ASP A 145 -21.73 5.48 3.66
C ASP A 145 -20.34 5.88 4.20
N MET A 146 -19.31 5.85 3.36
CA MET A 146 -17.95 6.27 3.71
C MET A 146 -17.74 7.78 3.52
N ALA A 147 -18.62 8.48 2.79
CA ALA A 147 -18.35 9.83 2.28
C ALA A 147 -17.94 10.83 3.38
N ASP A 148 -18.61 10.80 4.53
CA ASP A 148 -18.38 11.75 5.63
C ASP A 148 -16.93 11.74 6.12
N ASP A 149 -16.29 10.56 6.19
CA ASP A 149 -14.90 10.42 6.62
C ASP A 149 -13.91 11.14 5.68
N TYR A 150 -14.25 11.24 4.39
CA TYR A 150 -13.37 11.77 3.35
C TYR A 150 -13.69 13.21 2.99
N VAL A 151 -14.96 13.59 2.96
CA VAL A 151 -15.41 14.97 2.68
C VAL A 151 -14.95 15.91 3.78
N HIS A 152 -14.97 15.48 5.05
CA HIS A 152 -14.55 16.31 6.17
C HIS A 152 -13.04 16.26 6.44
N HIS A 153 -12.30 15.37 5.77
CA HIS A 153 -10.85 15.33 5.89
C HIS A 153 -10.18 16.31 4.92
N HIS A 154 -9.90 17.54 5.38
CA HIS A 154 -9.40 18.65 4.56
C HIS A 154 -8.26 18.27 3.60
N LYS A 155 -7.23 17.53 4.05
CA LYS A 155 -6.10 17.18 3.16
C LYS A 155 -6.53 16.27 2.01
N TYR A 156 -7.45 15.35 2.27
CA TYR A 156 -7.97 14.44 1.24
C TYR A 156 -8.91 15.20 0.31
N PHE A 157 -9.89 15.93 0.87
CA PHE A 157 -10.89 16.64 0.08
C PHE A 157 -10.27 17.74 -0.81
N ASN A 158 -9.21 18.42 -0.34
CA ASN A 158 -8.47 19.36 -1.17
C ASN A 158 -7.80 18.68 -2.39
N ASN A 159 -7.32 17.44 -2.25
CA ASN A 159 -6.80 16.67 -3.39
C ASN A 159 -7.93 16.32 -4.38
N TYR A 160 -9.11 15.99 -3.87
CA TYR A 160 -10.29 15.72 -4.68
C TYR A 160 -10.71 16.95 -5.50
N GLU A 161 -10.89 18.10 -4.85
CA GLU A 161 -11.27 19.33 -5.55
C GLU A 161 -10.21 19.77 -6.59
N TYR A 162 -8.93 19.60 -6.25
CA TYR A 162 -7.83 19.88 -7.16
C TYR A 162 -7.87 19.00 -8.41
N ASN A 163 -7.93 17.67 -8.26
CA ASN A 163 -7.96 16.75 -9.40
C ASN A 163 -9.24 16.91 -10.22
N LYS A 164 -10.39 17.11 -9.57
CA LYS A 164 -11.66 17.41 -10.24
C LYS A 164 -11.56 18.64 -11.12
N SER A 165 -10.98 19.72 -10.59
CA SER A 165 -10.77 20.95 -11.35
C SER A 165 -9.89 20.73 -12.57
N ILE A 166 -8.79 19.97 -12.43
CA ILE A 166 -7.91 19.60 -13.55
C ILE A 166 -8.68 18.82 -14.62
N TYR A 167 -9.46 17.81 -14.22
CA TYR A 167 -10.18 16.97 -15.18
C TYR A 167 -11.27 17.73 -15.90
N LEU A 168 -11.99 18.62 -15.22
CA LEU A 168 -12.98 19.50 -15.84
C LEU A 168 -12.35 20.47 -16.86
N VAL A 169 -11.24 21.13 -16.49
CA VAL A 169 -10.54 22.08 -17.38
C VAL A 169 -9.98 21.37 -18.61
N ASN A 170 -9.39 20.19 -18.43
CA ASN A 170 -8.78 19.41 -19.51
C ASN A 170 -9.78 18.54 -20.27
N ARG A 171 -11.07 18.55 -19.89
CA ARG A 171 -12.13 17.69 -20.46
C ARG A 171 -11.77 16.20 -20.44
N VAL A 172 -11.08 15.77 -19.40
CA VAL A 172 -10.79 14.35 -19.16
C VAL A 172 -12.09 13.67 -18.75
N ALA A 173 -12.45 12.57 -19.41
CA ALA A 173 -13.62 11.79 -19.03
C ALA A 173 -13.41 11.16 -17.65
N HIS A 174 -14.36 11.36 -16.74
CA HIS A 174 -14.31 10.80 -15.40
C HIS A 174 -15.72 10.64 -14.84
N SER A 175 -15.87 9.64 -13.97
CA SER A 175 -17.00 9.50 -13.08
C SER A 175 -16.68 10.17 -11.74
N ASP A 176 -17.73 10.62 -11.04
CA ASP A 176 -17.60 11.41 -9.83
C ASP A 176 -18.77 11.14 -8.89
N ASN A 177 -18.48 10.84 -7.62
CA ASN A 177 -19.47 10.63 -6.56
C ASN A 177 -19.41 11.67 -5.43
N GLY A 178 -18.64 12.75 -5.58
CA GLY A 178 -18.51 13.79 -4.57
C GLY A 178 -17.26 13.69 -3.68
N PHE A 179 -16.53 12.56 -3.69
CA PHE A 179 -15.28 12.41 -2.92
C PHE A 179 -14.25 11.45 -3.54
N LEU A 180 -14.61 10.73 -4.60
CA LEU A 180 -13.74 9.83 -5.35
C LEU A 180 -14.04 9.96 -6.85
N LEU A 181 -13.02 10.29 -7.63
CA LEU A 181 -13.10 10.32 -9.09
C LEU A 181 -12.69 8.97 -9.65
N ALA A 182 -13.32 8.50 -10.73
CA ALA A 182 -12.84 7.34 -11.49
C ALA A 182 -12.54 7.76 -12.93
N THR A 183 -11.37 7.41 -13.45
CA THR A 183 -10.97 7.77 -14.82
C THR A 183 -10.15 6.65 -15.49
N GLU A 184 -10.32 6.52 -16.80
CA GLU A 184 -9.62 5.49 -17.58
C GLU A 184 -8.13 5.85 -17.72
N SER A 185 -7.24 4.91 -17.38
CA SER A 185 -5.80 5.15 -17.42
C SER A 185 -5.00 3.86 -17.44
N GLU A 186 -3.94 3.83 -18.25
CA GLU A 186 -2.95 2.74 -18.25
C GLU A 186 -2.06 2.77 -16.99
N ALA A 187 -1.89 3.94 -16.35
CA ALA A 187 -1.01 4.09 -15.20
C ALA A 187 -1.55 3.33 -13.97
N LEU A 188 -0.68 2.57 -13.29
CA LEU A 188 -1.05 1.83 -12.08
C LEU A 188 -1.40 2.76 -10.91
N VAL A 189 -0.60 3.80 -10.71
CA VAL A 189 -0.74 4.70 -9.56
C VAL A 189 -1.65 5.85 -9.93
N SER A 190 -2.73 6.03 -9.16
CA SER A 190 -3.60 7.19 -9.25
C SER A 190 -3.23 8.26 -8.21
N PRO A 191 -3.58 9.54 -8.47
CA PRO A 191 -3.58 10.56 -7.44
C PRO A 191 -4.50 10.17 -6.25
N ILE A 192 -4.26 10.76 -5.08
CA ILE A 192 -5.21 10.71 -3.96
C ILE A 192 -6.57 11.15 -4.47
N SER A 193 -7.64 10.46 -4.02
CA SER A 193 -9.04 10.69 -4.42
C SER A 193 -9.39 10.46 -5.89
N VAL A 194 -8.48 9.82 -6.63
CA VAL A 194 -8.73 9.31 -7.97
C VAL A 194 -8.54 7.80 -7.96
N LEU A 195 -9.40 7.08 -8.64
CA LEU A 195 -9.27 5.68 -8.96
C LEU A 195 -9.03 5.55 -10.47
N HIS A 196 -7.91 4.96 -10.86
CA HIS A 196 -7.74 4.59 -12.27
C HIS A 196 -8.55 3.34 -12.58
N TYR A 197 -9.08 3.24 -13.78
CA TYR A 197 -9.59 1.98 -14.29
C TYR A 197 -9.06 1.66 -15.67
N GLN A 198 -9.06 0.38 -16.00
CA GLN A 198 -8.74 -0.11 -17.34
C GLN A 198 -9.73 -1.22 -17.73
N PRO A 199 -10.45 -1.08 -18.84
CA PRO A 199 -11.27 -2.16 -19.40
C PRO A 199 -10.42 -3.38 -19.77
N TYR A 200 -11.01 -4.57 -19.67
CA TYR A 200 -10.46 -5.79 -20.26
C TYR A 200 -11.56 -6.58 -20.96
N ASP A 201 -11.20 -7.26 -22.06
CA ASP A 201 -12.12 -8.09 -22.84
C ASP A 201 -11.96 -9.59 -22.56
N SER A 202 -10.82 -9.99 -21.98
CA SER A 202 -10.54 -11.39 -21.66
C SER A 202 -9.66 -11.57 -20.42
N LEU A 203 -9.75 -12.74 -19.78
CA LEU A 203 -8.89 -13.09 -18.65
C LEU A 203 -7.41 -13.16 -19.02
N GLU A 204 -7.08 -13.52 -20.27
CA GLU A 204 -5.71 -13.57 -20.75
C GLU A 204 -5.10 -12.17 -20.86
N GLU A 205 -5.86 -11.19 -21.34
CA GLU A 205 -5.45 -9.79 -21.37
C GLU A 205 -5.26 -9.22 -19.95
N LEU A 206 -6.19 -9.53 -19.05
CA LEU A 206 -6.11 -9.13 -17.64
C LEU A 206 -4.83 -9.66 -16.99
N LYS A 207 -4.57 -10.97 -17.12
CA LYS A 207 -3.36 -11.62 -16.60
C LYS A 207 -2.10 -11.05 -17.24
N GLY A 208 -2.12 -10.81 -18.55
CA GLY A 208 -1.01 -10.18 -19.26
C GLY A 208 -0.70 -8.77 -18.73
N SER A 209 -1.72 -7.95 -18.52
CA SER A 209 -1.58 -6.58 -18.00
C SER A 209 -1.02 -6.56 -16.58
N ILE A 210 -1.51 -7.44 -15.71
CA ILE A 210 -1.00 -7.57 -14.33
C ILE A 210 0.45 -8.07 -14.34
N GLY A 211 0.75 -9.11 -15.14
CA GLY A 211 2.09 -9.71 -15.22
C GLY A 211 3.16 -8.75 -15.73
N GLN A 212 2.85 -7.88 -16.70
CA GLN A 212 3.78 -6.84 -17.18
C GLN A 212 4.17 -5.82 -16.10
N SER A 213 3.35 -5.71 -15.06
CA SER A 213 3.46 -4.72 -13.99
C SER A 213 3.80 -5.34 -12.62
N GLU A 214 4.11 -6.63 -12.56
CA GLU A 214 4.25 -7.40 -11.33
C GLU A 214 5.22 -6.74 -10.32
N GLU A 215 6.38 -6.25 -10.78
CA GLU A 215 7.37 -5.60 -9.91
C GLU A 215 6.86 -4.32 -9.24
N LYS A 216 5.81 -3.69 -9.77
CA LYS A 216 5.18 -2.47 -9.23
C LYS A 216 3.92 -2.75 -8.44
N ILE A 217 3.45 -4.00 -8.43
CA ILE A 217 2.23 -4.40 -7.74
C ILE A 217 2.60 -5.00 -6.38
N GLN A 218 1.94 -4.52 -5.33
CA GLN A 218 2.08 -5.04 -3.97
C GLN A 218 1.06 -6.14 -3.70
N CYS A 219 -0.20 -5.92 -4.07
CA CYS A 219 -1.28 -6.89 -3.95
C CYS A 219 -2.21 -6.80 -5.16
N VAL A 220 -2.79 -7.94 -5.52
CA VAL A 220 -3.92 -8.03 -6.44
C VAL A 220 -5.15 -8.42 -5.63
N VAL A 221 -6.24 -7.67 -5.75
CA VAL A 221 -7.51 -7.96 -5.06
C VAL A 221 -8.55 -8.42 -6.08
N ALA A 222 -9.13 -9.60 -5.90
CA ALA A 222 -10.02 -10.17 -6.90
C ALA A 222 -10.90 -11.30 -6.32
N LYS A 223 -12.00 -11.61 -7.01
CA LYS A 223 -12.73 -12.86 -6.77
C LYS A 223 -11.86 -14.07 -7.15
N PRO A 224 -11.95 -15.19 -6.41
CA PRO A 224 -11.22 -16.42 -6.73
C PRO A 224 -11.48 -16.97 -8.14
N GLU A 225 -12.65 -16.66 -8.71
CA GLU A 225 -13.10 -17.08 -10.04
C GLU A 225 -12.27 -16.47 -11.17
N LEU A 226 -11.60 -15.33 -10.94
CA LEU A 226 -10.67 -14.76 -11.91
C LEU A 226 -9.35 -15.53 -12.00
N HIS A 227 -9.11 -16.48 -11.09
CA HIS A 227 -7.94 -17.35 -11.06
C HIS A 227 -6.61 -16.59 -11.17
N LEU A 228 -6.53 -15.46 -10.45
CA LEU A 228 -5.31 -14.66 -10.34
C LEU A 228 -4.46 -15.21 -9.19
N ALA A 229 -3.24 -15.64 -9.48
CA ALA A 229 -2.38 -16.25 -8.48
C ALA A 229 -2.04 -15.26 -7.36
N GLY A 230 -2.19 -15.69 -6.11
CA GLY A 230 -1.89 -14.86 -4.94
C GLY A 230 -2.84 -13.68 -4.72
N SER A 231 -3.99 -13.64 -5.40
CA SER A 231 -4.97 -12.57 -5.18
C SER A 231 -5.61 -12.66 -3.80
N LEU A 232 -5.82 -11.50 -3.18
CA LEU A 232 -6.51 -11.35 -1.92
C LEU A 232 -8.02 -11.12 -2.16
N PRO A 233 -8.90 -11.54 -1.22
CA PRO A 233 -10.30 -11.16 -1.27
C PRO A 233 -10.48 -9.65 -1.00
N PHE A 234 -11.62 -9.10 -1.44
CA PHE A 234 -11.95 -7.69 -1.18
C PHE A 234 -11.98 -7.38 0.32
N GLY A 235 -11.44 -6.22 0.69
CA GLY A 235 -11.31 -5.72 2.06
C GLY A 235 -10.09 -6.25 2.82
N ALA A 236 -9.31 -7.16 2.24
CA ALA A 236 -8.20 -7.80 2.94
C ALA A 236 -6.83 -7.14 2.68
N ALA A 237 -6.70 -6.22 1.72
CA ALA A 237 -5.38 -5.72 1.30
C ALA A 237 -4.62 -5.04 2.44
N GLN A 238 -5.35 -4.38 3.34
CA GLN A 238 -4.84 -3.63 4.49
C GLN A 238 -4.69 -4.45 5.78
N SER A 239 -4.92 -5.76 5.71
CA SER A 239 -4.82 -6.67 6.87
C SER A 239 -3.74 -7.74 6.65
N PRO A 240 -2.46 -7.36 6.43
CA PRO A 240 -1.40 -8.35 6.23
C PRO A 240 -1.21 -9.22 7.48
N GLY A 241 -1.06 -10.52 7.24
CA GLY A 241 -0.60 -11.47 8.24
C GLY A 241 0.90 -11.38 8.50
N LEU A 242 1.37 -12.16 9.49
CA LEU A 242 2.78 -12.16 9.89
C LEU A 242 3.74 -12.66 8.79
N SER A 243 3.25 -13.49 7.87
CA SER A 243 4.01 -14.01 6.72
C SER A 243 3.84 -13.18 5.44
N ASP A 244 3.06 -12.10 5.47
CA ASP A 244 2.78 -11.28 4.29
C ASP A 244 3.81 -10.17 4.12
N TYR A 245 5.03 -10.57 3.78
CA TYR A 245 6.15 -9.65 3.65
C TYR A 245 5.95 -8.63 2.51
N ALA A 246 6.27 -7.37 2.79
CA ALA A 246 6.24 -6.30 1.79
C ALA A 246 7.17 -6.62 0.61
N ASP A 247 6.76 -6.23 -0.60
CA ASP A 247 7.45 -6.51 -1.86
C ASP A 247 7.63 -8.00 -2.22
N GLY A 248 7.04 -8.94 -1.46
CA GLY A 248 7.25 -10.38 -1.61
C GLY A 248 8.63 -10.85 -1.13
N ILE A 249 9.36 -10.00 -0.41
CA ILE A 249 10.72 -10.29 0.08
C ILE A 249 10.62 -10.78 1.52
N ASP A 250 10.91 -12.07 1.75
CA ASP A 250 10.92 -12.65 3.09
C ASP A 250 12.01 -12.02 3.98
N THR A 251 11.59 -11.13 4.87
CA THR A 251 12.45 -10.43 5.81
C THR A 251 13.13 -11.39 6.78
N MET A 252 12.44 -12.47 7.20
CA MET A 252 13.02 -13.45 8.14
C MET A 252 14.11 -14.28 7.47
N THR A 253 13.90 -14.70 6.21
CA THR A 253 14.94 -15.38 5.42
C THR A 253 16.17 -14.48 5.25
N PHE A 254 15.97 -13.20 4.94
CA PHE A 254 17.07 -12.23 4.86
C PHE A 254 17.83 -12.09 6.20
N LEU A 255 17.10 -11.89 7.30
CA LEU A 255 17.70 -11.72 8.63
C LEU A 255 18.42 -12.97 9.13
N SER A 256 17.94 -14.17 8.78
CA SER A 256 18.61 -15.43 9.12
C SER A 256 19.92 -15.66 8.37
N SER A 257 20.18 -14.89 7.31
CA SER A 257 21.44 -14.93 6.55
C SER A 257 22.50 -13.96 7.07
N ILE A 258 22.16 -13.17 8.10
CA ILE A 258 23.03 -12.17 8.71
C ILE A 258 23.53 -12.74 10.05
N ASP A 259 24.85 -12.71 10.24
CA ASP A 259 25.53 -13.16 11.47
C ASP A 259 25.41 -12.16 12.63
#